data_AF-A0A7S1IHJ5-F1
#
_entry.id   AF-A0A7S1IHJ5-F1
#
_cell.length_a   1.000
_cell.length_b   1.000
_cell.length_c   1.000
_cell.angle_alpha   90.00
_cell.angle_beta   90.00
_cell.angle_gamma   90.00
#
_symmetry.space_group_name_H-M   'P 1'
#
loop_
_entity.id
_entity.type
_entity.pdbx_description
1 polymer ?
#
loop_
_entity_poly.entity_id
_entity_poly.type
_entity_poly.pdbx_seq_one_letter_code
_entity_poly.pdbx_strand_id
1 'polypeptide(L)'
;MATTYHVSDFLEDRHPYNAKTDFRAQAECDRAKLFDGHGQPSLEHNIKALVDESISTDEKIKTLKYIIGHLTSADTKVQAIKYGLVMSLKWMLDQNMGSAVDVLGCMAFRSLAIIPAGVFSIYRHQGLPCIINVLAGRLDQPADRTMLQAREAAANAIQQLTVGWHAKWLLLGDEIPEGMVGLGVEANGTAEIDTEQSREDRKLMGRKVVETLTHLITSYNADNAISLLILRSALQSISNLSSESVGLDLCLICGVLREVDELLQKFANNPTLWIGQGNEQAVEIINLGVTVVWNVCMDPIGKRKEESLSSLPFSLGKLLLVALNYPLHHLKLKAAIAGAISTIYIYEDAKNTCLAPLLKHHEEAKIYGVDETMSYDISSVCVKLMHEGNRMLSMIHAGKIRDIRSLDTEEIVKENVLALVKNTVQAIRLISELPASRPHLVKLIGGDRDLCLQLYKTTPIEKEMTQACGIKL
;
A
#
# COMPACT_ATOMS: atom_id res chain seq x y z
N MET A 1 -16.90 29.06 14.93
CA MET A 1 -15.46 28.75 14.81
C MET A 1 -15.31 27.25 14.73
N ALA A 2 -14.65 26.78 13.68
CA ALA A 2 -14.58 25.37 13.30
C ALA A 2 -13.82 24.54 14.35
N THR A 3 -14.44 23.46 14.81
CA THR A 3 -13.88 22.48 15.73
C THR A 3 -13.21 21.36 14.94
N THR A 4 -11.89 21.30 15.04
CA THR A 4 -11.05 20.22 14.54
C THR A 4 -11.09 19.06 15.54
N TYR A 5 -11.55 17.89 15.09
CA TYR A 5 -11.51 16.64 15.83
C TYR A 5 -10.13 16.00 15.65
N HIS A 6 -9.39 15.76 16.73
CA HIS A 6 -8.16 14.97 16.68
C HIS A 6 -8.51 13.50 16.93
N VAL A 7 -8.52 12.71 15.86
CA VAL A 7 -8.54 11.25 15.87
C VAL A 7 -7.10 10.78 16.08
N SER A 8 -6.85 10.01 17.14
CA SER A 8 -5.55 9.37 17.37
C SER A 8 -5.45 8.07 16.58
N ASP A 9 -5.30 8.18 15.26
CA ASP A 9 -5.04 7.06 14.33
C ASP A 9 -3.54 6.87 14.01
N PHE A 10 -2.65 7.38 14.86
CA PHE A 10 -1.22 7.17 14.72
C PHE A 10 -0.66 6.52 15.98
N LEU A 11 -0.18 5.28 15.84
CA LEU A 11 1.16 4.82 16.22
C LEU A 11 1.17 3.32 16.55
N GLU A 12 2.12 2.62 15.92
CA GLU A 12 2.57 1.25 16.22
C GLU A 12 3.21 1.12 17.63
N ASP A 13 3.18 2.16 18.48
CA ASP A 13 4.01 2.30 19.69
C ASP A 13 3.26 2.19 21.04
N ARG A 14 2.06 1.61 21.09
CA ARG A 14 1.43 1.27 22.38
C ARG A 14 1.06 -0.20 22.48
N HIS A 15 2.06 -1.01 22.80
CA HIS A 15 1.83 -2.11 23.74
C HIS A 15 1.30 -1.52 25.06
N PRO A 16 0.25 -2.09 25.67
CA PRO A 16 -0.36 -1.57 26.91
C PRO A 16 0.52 -1.70 28.17
N TYR A 17 1.82 -2.03 28.03
CA TYR A 17 2.74 -2.20 29.15
C TYR A 17 4.10 -1.55 28.85
N ASN A 18 4.20 -0.24 29.05
CA ASN A 18 5.50 0.42 29.21
C ASN A 18 5.58 1.07 30.59
N ALA A 19 6.27 0.39 31.51
CA ALA A 19 6.39 0.74 32.93
C ALA A 19 7.21 2.03 33.22
N LYS A 20 7.61 2.78 32.18
CA LYS A 20 8.47 3.98 32.33
C LYS A 20 7.76 5.31 32.04
N THR A 21 6.51 5.28 31.57
CA THR A 21 5.72 6.49 31.26
C THR A 21 4.47 6.57 32.12
N ASP A 22 4.63 6.47 33.43
CA ASP A 22 3.55 6.71 34.37
C ASP A 22 3.30 8.22 34.56
N PHE A 23 2.02 8.58 34.78
CA PHE A 23 1.50 9.87 35.28
C PHE A 23 0.99 10.96 34.32
N ARG A 24 0.99 10.82 32.99
CA ARG A 24 0.21 11.76 32.12
C ARG A 24 -1.19 11.29 31.76
N ALA A 25 -1.46 9.98 31.82
CA ALA A 25 -2.76 9.42 31.44
C ALA A 25 -3.85 9.57 32.51
N GLN A 26 -3.53 9.85 33.78
CA GLN A 26 -4.55 9.86 34.84
C GLN A 26 -5.47 11.09 34.76
N ALA A 27 -4.90 12.28 34.54
CA ALA A 27 -5.68 13.50 34.34
C ALA A 27 -6.46 13.49 33.00
N GLU A 28 -5.96 12.78 31.99
CA GLU A 28 -6.64 12.54 30.72
C GLU A 28 -7.76 11.50 30.86
N CYS A 29 -7.57 10.45 31.65
CA CYS A 29 -8.61 9.49 32.05
C CYS A 29 -9.68 10.15 32.93
N ASP A 30 -9.30 11.04 33.84
CA ASP A 30 -10.22 11.79 34.69
C ASP A 30 -11.01 12.85 33.89
N ARG A 31 -10.42 13.44 32.84
CA ARG A 31 -11.16 14.25 31.84
C ARG A 31 -12.04 13.41 30.91
N ALA A 32 -11.67 12.14 30.69
CA ALA A 32 -12.45 11.15 29.98
C ALA A 32 -13.46 10.40 30.87
N LYS A 33 -13.70 10.86 32.11
CA LYS A 33 -14.91 10.52 32.87
C LYS A 33 -16.14 11.15 32.18
N LEU A 34 -16.45 10.58 31.02
CA LEU A 34 -17.74 10.64 30.38
C LEU A 34 -18.75 10.20 31.42
N PHE A 35 -19.68 11.10 31.69
CA PHE A 35 -20.88 10.92 32.48
C PHE A 35 -21.38 9.46 32.48
N ASP A 36 -21.16 8.75 33.58
CA ASP A 36 -21.77 7.44 33.88
C ASP A 36 -23.19 7.69 34.39
N GLY A 37 -23.99 8.37 33.56
CA GLY A 37 -25.37 8.72 33.86
C GLY A 37 -26.24 7.48 33.75
N HIS A 38 -26.80 7.07 34.88
CA HIS A 38 -27.96 6.16 35.01
C HIS A 38 -28.17 5.16 33.87
N GLY A 39 -27.62 3.95 34.02
CA GLY A 39 -27.96 2.77 33.23
C GLY A 39 -27.76 2.94 31.73
N GLN A 40 -26.50 3.06 31.27
CA GLN A 40 -26.23 2.99 29.83
C GLN A 40 -26.84 1.68 29.28
N PRO A 41 -27.67 1.74 28.22
CA PRO A 41 -28.19 0.53 27.60
C PRO A 41 -27.03 -0.38 27.22
N SER A 42 -27.16 -1.69 27.48
CA SER A 42 -26.11 -2.65 27.18
C SER A 42 -25.71 -2.57 25.70
N LEU A 43 -24.46 -2.91 25.38
CA LEU A 43 -23.98 -2.98 23.99
C LEU A 43 -24.93 -3.80 23.10
N GLU A 44 -25.48 -4.89 23.62
CA GLU A 44 -26.50 -5.70 22.95
C GLU A 44 -27.77 -4.91 22.62
N HIS A 45 -28.29 -4.11 23.56
CA HIS A 45 -29.47 -3.27 23.33
C HIS A 45 -29.21 -2.25 22.22
N ASN A 46 -28.05 -1.58 22.25
CA ASN A 46 -27.67 -0.63 21.22
C ASN A 46 -27.54 -1.27 19.84
N ILE A 47 -27.02 -2.50 19.76
CA ILE A 47 -26.91 -3.24 18.49
C ILE A 47 -28.30 -3.64 17.95
N LYS A 48 -29.23 -4.04 18.83
CA LYS A 48 -30.62 -4.35 18.44
C LYS A 48 -31.37 -3.11 17.94
N ALA A 49 -31.11 -1.94 18.54
CA ALA A 49 -31.71 -0.68 18.12
C ALA A 49 -31.36 -0.27 16.68
N LEU A 50 -30.25 -0.76 16.12
CA LEU A 50 -29.85 -0.44 14.74
C LEU A 50 -30.84 -0.98 13.69
N VAL A 51 -31.46 -2.12 13.96
CA VAL A 51 -32.42 -2.78 13.05
C VAL A 51 -33.88 -2.51 13.40
N ASP A 52 -34.14 -1.79 14.50
CA ASP A 52 -35.49 -1.43 14.91
C ASP A 52 -36.07 -0.37 13.96
N GLU A 53 -37.11 -0.71 13.21
CA GLU A 53 -37.76 0.20 12.26
C GLU A 53 -38.49 1.37 12.92
N SER A 54 -38.81 1.27 14.22
CA SER A 54 -39.45 2.37 14.97
C SER A 54 -38.48 3.49 15.35
N ILE A 55 -37.17 3.22 15.30
CA ILE A 55 -36.13 4.19 15.66
C ILE A 55 -35.75 5.02 14.42
N SER A 56 -35.68 6.34 14.61
CA SER A 56 -35.33 7.27 13.54
C SER A 56 -33.89 7.07 13.03
N THR A 57 -33.62 7.41 11.77
CA THR A 57 -32.26 7.33 11.20
C THR A 57 -31.25 8.16 12.00
N ASP A 58 -31.64 9.33 12.49
CA ASP A 58 -30.78 10.20 13.31
C ASP A 58 -30.39 9.54 14.65
N GLU A 59 -31.32 8.84 15.28
CA GLU A 59 -31.05 8.07 16.49
C GLU A 59 -30.17 6.86 16.19
N LYS A 60 -30.41 6.15 15.08
CA LYS A 60 -29.52 5.07 14.62
C LYS A 60 -28.10 5.55 14.37
N ILE A 61 -27.92 6.73 13.78
CA ILE A 61 -26.60 7.36 13.60
C ILE A 61 -25.92 7.63 14.95
N LYS A 62 -26.66 8.17 15.94
CA LYS A 62 -26.11 8.41 17.29
C LYS A 62 -25.72 7.11 17.97
N THR A 63 -26.57 6.09 17.90
CA THR A 63 -26.32 4.75 18.43
C THR A 63 -25.09 4.11 17.78
N LEU A 64 -24.96 4.22 16.46
CA LEU A 64 -23.83 3.68 15.72
C LEU A 64 -22.52 4.39 16.08
N LYS A 65 -22.53 5.72 16.23
CA LYS A 65 -21.37 6.49 16.75
C LYS A 65 -20.96 6.02 18.15
N TYR A 66 -21.93 5.80 19.02
CA TYR A 66 -21.68 5.27 20.36
C TYR A 66 -21.04 3.87 20.29
N ILE A 67 -21.59 2.96 19.49
CA ILE A 67 -21.03 1.61 19.31
C ILE A 67 -19.58 1.68 18.81
N ILE A 68 -19.29 2.48 17.77
CA ILE A 68 -17.93 2.64 17.23
C ILE A 68 -16.95 3.13 18.30
N GLY A 69 -17.37 4.07 19.14
CA GLY A 69 -16.56 4.55 20.28
C GLY A 69 -16.20 3.47 21.30
N HIS A 70 -16.97 2.38 21.37
CA HIS A 70 -16.73 1.24 22.27
C HIS A 70 -15.97 0.09 21.60
N LEU A 71 -15.83 0.07 20.27
CA LEU A 71 -15.08 -0.97 19.54
C LEU A 71 -13.55 -0.83 19.67
N THR A 72 -13.04 -0.19 20.73
CA THR A 72 -11.60 0.07 20.91
C THR A 72 -10.84 -1.17 21.35
N SER A 73 -11.38 -1.97 22.27
CA SER A 73 -10.74 -3.21 22.75
C SER A 73 -11.09 -4.44 21.89
N ALA A 74 -10.25 -5.47 21.93
CA ALA A 74 -10.54 -6.74 21.26
C ALA A 74 -11.78 -7.44 21.87
N ASP A 75 -11.93 -7.39 23.19
CA ASP A 75 -13.06 -8.02 23.90
C ASP A 75 -14.40 -7.41 23.50
N THR A 76 -14.48 -6.08 23.41
CA THR A 76 -15.73 -5.42 23.00
C THR A 76 -16.06 -5.71 21.53
N LYS A 77 -15.06 -5.82 20.65
CA LYS A 77 -15.28 -6.27 19.26
C LYS A 77 -15.85 -7.69 19.21
N VAL A 78 -15.28 -8.62 19.99
CA VAL A 78 -15.80 -10.00 20.09
C VAL A 78 -17.23 -10.01 20.59
N GLN A 79 -17.55 -9.26 21.65
CA GLN A 79 -18.92 -9.13 22.17
C GLN A 79 -19.88 -8.55 21.13
N ALA A 80 -19.48 -7.48 20.43
CA ALA A 80 -20.30 -6.88 19.38
C ALA A 80 -20.59 -7.86 18.24
N ILE A 81 -19.63 -8.71 17.87
CA ILE A 81 -19.82 -9.80 16.92
C ILE A 81 -20.83 -10.81 17.46
N LYS A 82 -20.71 -11.24 18.73
CA LYS A 82 -21.68 -12.17 19.37
C LYS A 82 -23.11 -11.61 19.33
N TYR A 83 -23.25 -10.31 19.55
CA TYR A 83 -24.53 -9.62 19.52
C TYR A 83 -25.05 -9.30 18.11
N GLY A 84 -24.35 -9.74 17.06
CA GLY A 84 -24.83 -9.64 15.68
C GLY A 84 -24.56 -8.31 14.99
N LEU A 85 -23.58 -7.52 15.44
CA LEU A 85 -23.28 -6.21 14.87
C LEU A 85 -23.08 -6.26 13.34
N VAL A 86 -22.38 -7.26 12.81
CA VAL A 86 -22.14 -7.38 11.35
C VAL A 86 -23.46 -7.49 10.56
N MET A 87 -24.43 -8.26 11.06
CA MET A 87 -25.75 -8.40 10.42
C MET A 87 -26.54 -7.10 10.51
N SER A 88 -26.49 -6.41 11.66
CA SER A 88 -27.14 -5.10 11.83
C SER A 88 -26.55 -4.05 10.87
N LEU A 89 -25.22 -4.01 10.73
CA LEU A 89 -24.54 -3.11 9.80
C LEU A 89 -24.92 -3.42 8.35
N LYS A 90 -24.89 -4.70 7.95
CA LYS A 90 -25.35 -5.12 6.61
C LYS A 90 -26.77 -4.64 6.34
N TRP A 91 -27.69 -4.88 7.27
CA TRP A 91 -29.07 -4.45 7.11
C TRP A 91 -29.17 -2.93 6.91
N MET A 92 -28.47 -2.13 7.73
CA MET A 92 -28.49 -0.67 7.60
C MET A 92 -27.98 -0.18 6.24
N LEU A 93 -26.90 -0.79 5.71
CA LEU A 93 -26.35 -0.45 4.40
C LEU A 93 -27.26 -0.89 3.25
N ASP A 94 -27.89 -2.07 3.36
CA ASP A 94 -28.84 -2.56 2.35
C ASP A 94 -30.11 -1.69 2.27
N GLN A 95 -30.51 -1.07 3.39
CA GLN A 95 -31.62 -0.10 3.40
C GLN A 95 -31.28 1.26 2.79
N ASN A 96 -30.01 1.50 2.43
CA ASN A 96 -29.54 2.76 1.84
C ASN A 96 -30.01 3.99 2.65
N MET A 97 -29.74 3.97 3.96
CA MET A 97 -30.18 5.02 4.90
C MET A 97 -29.42 6.35 4.79
N GLY A 98 -28.55 6.48 3.78
CA GLY A 98 -27.80 7.69 3.44
C GLY A 98 -26.32 7.63 3.81
N SER A 99 -25.53 8.52 3.19
CA SER A 99 -24.06 8.49 3.24
C SER A 99 -23.46 8.55 4.64
N ALA A 100 -24.14 9.16 5.62
CA ALA A 100 -23.67 9.20 7.00
C ALA A 100 -23.68 7.81 7.67
N VAL A 101 -24.70 7.00 7.36
CA VAL A 101 -24.77 5.59 7.79
C VAL A 101 -23.70 4.79 7.06
N ASP A 102 -23.48 5.03 5.77
CA ASP A 102 -22.44 4.35 4.99
C ASP A 102 -21.04 4.58 5.55
N VAL A 103 -20.70 5.84 5.87
CA VAL A 103 -19.43 6.20 6.52
C VAL A 103 -19.26 5.42 7.81
N LEU A 104 -20.23 5.52 8.73
CA LEU A 104 -20.12 4.92 10.05
C LEU A 104 -20.13 3.39 9.99
N GLY A 105 -20.94 2.80 9.10
CA GLY A 105 -21.00 1.36 8.89
C GLY A 105 -19.66 0.81 8.38
N CYS A 106 -19.05 1.49 7.40
CA CYS A 106 -17.72 1.12 6.91
C CYS A 106 -16.62 1.33 7.95
N MET A 107 -16.70 2.38 8.77
CA MET A 107 -15.78 2.56 9.91
C MET A 107 -15.90 1.44 10.94
N ALA A 108 -17.12 0.99 11.24
CA ALA A 108 -17.36 -0.14 12.13
C ALA A 108 -16.79 -1.44 11.53
N PHE A 109 -17.00 -1.70 10.23
CA PHE A 109 -16.39 -2.84 9.56
C PHE A 109 -14.86 -2.79 9.59
N ARG A 110 -14.25 -1.63 9.31
CA ARG A 110 -12.81 -1.44 9.44
C ARG A 110 -12.33 -1.80 10.84
N SER A 111 -13.01 -1.32 11.88
CA SER A 111 -12.65 -1.61 13.28
C SER A 111 -12.73 -3.11 13.59
N LEU A 112 -13.80 -3.79 13.15
CA LEU A 112 -13.95 -5.23 13.33
C LEU A 112 -12.89 -6.03 12.57
N ALA A 113 -12.49 -5.58 11.37
CA ALA A 113 -11.49 -6.23 10.53
C ALA A 113 -10.06 -6.23 11.13
N ILE A 114 -9.84 -5.56 12.27
CA ILE A 114 -8.57 -5.62 13.01
C ILE A 114 -8.33 -7.01 13.62
N ILE A 115 -9.41 -7.73 14.00
CA ILE A 115 -9.30 -9.04 14.65
C ILE A 115 -9.76 -10.17 13.71
N PRO A 116 -9.14 -11.38 13.79
CA PRO A 116 -9.52 -12.53 12.98
C PRO A 116 -11.03 -12.83 12.97
N ALA A 117 -11.64 -12.84 14.17
CA ALA A 117 -13.07 -13.13 14.33
C ALA A 117 -13.97 -12.12 13.62
N GLY A 118 -13.54 -10.85 13.53
CA GLY A 118 -14.27 -9.80 12.83
C GLY A 118 -14.17 -9.95 11.32
N VAL A 119 -12.98 -10.25 10.78
CA VAL A 119 -12.80 -10.56 9.35
C VAL A 119 -13.69 -11.74 8.94
N PHE A 120 -13.67 -12.82 9.73
CA PHE A 120 -14.51 -13.99 9.49
C PHE A 120 -16.01 -13.67 9.53
N SER A 121 -16.45 -12.91 10.54
CA SER A 121 -17.84 -12.49 10.68
C SER A 121 -18.30 -11.63 9.49
N ILE A 122 -17.49 -10.66 9.06
CA ILE A 122 -17.77 -9.81 7.90
C ILE A 122 -18.00 -10.65 6.64
N TYR A 123 -17.17 -11.67 6.42
CA TYR A 123 -17.35 -12.55 5.27
C TYR A 123 -18.61 -13.42 5.39
N ARG A 124 -18.76 -14.15 6.51
CA ARG A 124 -19.87 -15.08 6.76
C ARG A 124 -21.23 -14.40 6.64
N HIS A 125 -21.34 -13.17 7.11
CA HIS A 125 -22.58 -12.41 7.09
C HIS A 125 -22.69 -11.45 5.90
N GLN A 126 -21.92 -11.66 4.83
CA GLN A 126 -22.00 -10.89 3.57
C GLN A 126 -21.80 -9.37 3.77
N GLY A 127 -20.99 -8.95 4.73
CA GLY A 127 -20.61 -7.55 4.91
C GLY A 127 -19.69 -7.02 3.80
N LEU A 128 -18.82 -7.87 3.24
CA LEU A 128 -17.91 -7.48 2.14
C LEU A 128 -18.66 -6.97 0.89
N PRO A 129 -19.71 -7.65 0.37
CA PRO A 129 -20.59 -7.11 -0.67
C PRO A 129 -21.09 -5.69 -0.39
N CYS A 130 -21.50 -5.41 0.86
CA CYS A 130 -21.99 -4.09 1.24
C CYS A 130 -20.87 -3.04 1.19
N ILE A 131 -19.67 -3.36 1.68
CA ILE A 131 -18.49 -2.46 1.60
C ILE A 131 -18.14 -2.17 0.12
N ILE A 132 -18.16 -3.19 -0.75
CA ILE A 132 -17.93 -3.02 -2.19
C ILE A 132 -19.01 -2.14 -2.80
N ASN A 133 -20.29 -2.33 -2.45
CA ASN A 133 -21.38 -1.52 -2.98
C ASN A 133 -21.24 -0.04 -2.58
N VAL A 134 -20.80 0.25 -1.35
CA VAL A 134 -20.49 1.63 -0.92
C VAL A 134 -19.29 2.18 -1.69
N LEU A 135 -18.23 1.38 -1.86
CA LEU A 135 -17.02 1.80 -2.57
C LEU A 135 -17.27 2.07 -4.07
N ALA A 136 -18.00 1.16 -4.72
CA ALA A 136 -18.33 1.20 -6.14
C ALA A 136 -19.56 2.06 -6.46
N GLY A 137 -20.29 2.53 -5.43
CA GLY A 137 -21.55 3.23 -5.59
C GLY A 137 -21.43 4.36 -6.61
N ARG A 138 -22.25 4.35 -7.67
CA ARG A 138 -22.30 5.26 -8.83
C ARG A 138 -21.00 6.07 -9.05
N LEU A 139 -19.93 5.37 -9.40
CA LEU A 139 -18.65 5.96 -9.79
C LEU A 139 -18.79 7.04 -10.88
N ASP A 140 -19.88 6.97 -11.65
CA ASP A 140 -20.21 7.86 -12.77
C ASP A 140 -20.93 9.17 -12.37
N GLN A 141 -21.31 9.35 -11.11
CA GLN A 141 -21.98 10.57 -10.63
C GLN A 141 -21.00 11.47 -9.88
N PRO A 142 -21.10 12.81 -10.03
CA PRO A 142 -20.31 13.73 -9.22
C PRO A 142 -20.67 13.51 -7.75
N ALA A 143 -19.76 12.86 -7.03
CA ALA A 143 -19.93 12.53 -5.63
C ALA A 143 -19.87 13.81 -4.81
N ASP A 144 -20.89 14.04 -3.96
CA ASP A 144 -20.78 15.04 -2.93
C ASP A 144 -19.69 14.65 -1.90
N ARG A 145 -19.32 15.58 -1.03
CA ARG A 145 -18.25 15.37 -0.05
C ARG A 145 -18.53 14.17 0.87
N THR A 146 -19.78 13.98 1.27
CA THR A 146 -20.23 12.88 2.16
C THR A 146 -20.18 11.52 1.47
N MET A 147 -20.50 11.45 0.18
CA MET A 147 -20.33 10.25 -0.64
C MET A 147 -18.83 9.90 -0.80
N LEU A 148 -17.97 10.89 -1.00
CA LEU A 148 -16.52 10.67 -1.04
C LEU A 148 -16.00 10.15 0.31
N GLN A 149 -16.50 10.67 1.44
CA GLN A 149 -16.16 10.15 2.77
C GLN A 149 -16.66 8.70 2.97
N ALA A 150 -17.83 8.35 2.45
CA ALA A 150 -18.33 6.98 2.51
C ALA A 150 -17.44 6.03 1.70
N ARG A 151 -17.03 6.43 0.49
CA ARG A 151 -16.08 5.68 -0.34
C ARG A 151 -14.71 5.56 0.33
N GLU A 152 -14.21 6.63 0.95
CA GLU A 152 -12.96 6.60 1.72
C GLU A 152 -13.05 5.61 2.89
N ALA A 153 -14.14 5.63 3.66
CA ALA A 153 -14.36 4.69 4.75
C ALA A 153 -14.42 3.24 4.24
N ALA A 154 -15.08 3.00 3.10
CA ALA A 154 -15.15 1.68 2.47
C ALA A 154 -13.79 1.20 1.93
N ALA A 155 -13.02 2.09 1.29
CA ALA A 155 -11.67 1.79 0.81
C ALA A 155 -10.74 1.42 1.96
N ASN A 156 -10.81 2.16 3.07
CA ASN A 156 -10.06 1.86 4.28
C ASN A 156 -10.48 0.54 4.95
N ALA A 157 -11.77 0.18 4.90
CA ALA A 157 -12.25 -1.10 5.39
C ALA A 157 -11.70 -2.26 4.55
N ILE A 158 -11.69 -2.13 3.22
CA ILE A 158 -11.05 -3.12 2.33
C ILE A 158 -9.55 -3.18 2.59
N GLN A 159 -8.86 -2.03 2.70
CA GLN A 159 -7.45 -2.00 3.05
C GLN A 159 -7.18 -2.80 4.32
N GLN A 160 -7.94 -2.58 5.40
CA GLN A 160 -7.78 -3.33 6.64
C GLN A 160 -7.98 -4.84 6.46
N LEU A 161 -8.96 -5.24 5.64
CA LEU A 161 -9.22 -6.64 5.31
C LEU A 161 -8.06 -7.30 4.55
N THR A 162 -7.16 -6.53 3.90
CA THR A 162 -6.01 -7.06 3.15
C THR A 162 -4.71 -7.15 3.95
N VAL A 163 -4.62 -6.59 5.17
CA VAL A 163 -3.34 -6.50 5.93
C VAL A 163 -2.91 -7.84 6.54
N GLY A 164 -3.86 -8.66 7.01
CA GLY A 164 -3.57 -9.86 7.78
C GLY A 164 -3.51 -11.13 6.93
N TRP A 165 -2.83 -12.16 7.43
CA TRP A 165 -2.89 -13.53 6.91
C TRP A 165 -4.32 -14.09 6.78
N HIS A 166 -5.30 -13.51 7.50
CA HIS A 166 -6.73 -13.81 7.36
C HIS A 166 -7.33 -13.37 6.01
N ALA A 167 -6.72 -12.37 5.35
CA ALA A 167 -7.07 -11.96 3.99
C ALA A 167 -6.89 -13.12 3.00
N LYS A 168 -5.90 -13.99 3.27
CA LYS A 168 -5.52 -15.13 2.44
C LYS A 168 -6.68 -16.11 2.27
N TRP A 169 -7.46 -16.40 3.31
CA TRP A 169 -8.53 -17.41 3.19
C TRP A 169 -9.85 -16.85 2.66
N LEU A 170 -10.16 -15.60 3.01
CA LEU A 170 -11.50 -15.05 2.78
C LEU A 170 -11.63 -14.33 1.43
N LEU A 171 -10.53 -13.78 0.90
CA LEU A 171 -10.52 -13.14 -0.43
C LEU A 171 -10.04 -14.08 -1.54
N LEU A 172 -9.23 -15.11 -1.21
CA LEU A 172 -8.57 -15.94 -2.22
C LEU A 172 -9.13 -17.37 -2.31
N GLY A 173 -10.05 -17.74 -1.42
CA GLY A 173 -10.71 -19.04 -1.48
C GLY A 173 -9.97 -20.18 -0.78
N ASP A 174 -8.84 -19.89 -0.12
CA ASP A 174 -8.02 -20.89 0.59
C ASP A 174 -8.76 -21.54 1.78
N GLU A 175 -8.26 -22.70 2.22
CA GLU A 175 -8.81 -23.46 3.34
C GLU A 175 -8.72 -22.68 4.66
N ILE A 176 -9.80 -22.70 5.43
CA ILE A 176 -9.86 -22.08 6.76
C ILE A 176 -9.16 -23.04 7.74
N PRO A 177 -8.10 -22.62 8.46
CA PRO A 177 -7.44 -23.50 9.40
C PRO A 177 -8.35 -23.92 10.54
N GLU A 178 -8.21 -25.17 10.94
CA GLU A 178 -9.03 -25.85 11.94
C GLU A 178 -9.09 -25.06 13.28
N GLY A 179 -8.01 -24.37 13.67
CA GLY A 179 -7.96 -23.56 14.90
C GLY A 179 -8.71 -22.23 14.86
N MET A 180 -9.15 -21.76 13.69
CA MET A 180 -9.91 -20.51 13.52
C MET A 180 -11.42 -20.73 13.60
N VAL A 181 -11.85 -21.98 13.38
CA VAL A 181 -13.25 -22.41 13.52
C VAL A 181 -13.77 -22.16 14.95
N GLY A 182 -12.88 -22.22 15.96
CA GLY A 182 -13.21 -21.93 17.36
C GLY A 182 -13.18 -20.45 17.78
N LEU A 183 -12.67 -19.55 16.93
CA LEU A 183 -12.64 -18.10 17.19
C LEU A 183 -13.87 -17.37 16.63
N GLY A 184 -14.59 -18.01 15.71
CA GLY A 184 -15.94 -17.61 15.32
C GLY A 184 -16.92 -18.11 16.37
N VAL A 185 -17.02 -17.38 17.48
CA VAL A 185 -18.10 -17.40 18.49
C VAL A 185 -19.09 -18.54 18.27
N GLU A 186 -18.99 -19.61 19.07
CA GLU A 186 -19.91 -20.75 19.06
C GLU A 186 -21.37 -20.33 18.85
N ALA A 187 -21.89 -20.56 17.64
CA ALA A 187 -23.31 -20.64 17.32
C ALA A 187 -23.49 -21.23 15.91
N ASN A 188 -23.63 -22.56 15.84
CA ASN A 188 -24.22 -23.33 14.75
C ASN A 188 -23.53 -23.24 13.36
N GLY A 189 -22.86 -24.33 12.98
CA GLY A 189 -22.53 -24.62 11.58
C GLY A 189 -21.06 -24.38 11.25
N THR A 190 -20.24 -25.40 11.51
CA THR A 190 -18.83 -25.50 11.09
C THR A 190 -18.67 -26.20 9.74
N ALA A 191 -19.77 -26.56 9.04
CA ALA A 191 -19.74 -27.35 7.81
C ALA A 191 -20.16 -26.61 6.53
N GLU A 192 -20.77 -25.41 6.61
CA GLU A 192 -21.32 -24.73 5.41
C GLU A 192 -20.29 -23.92 4.61
N ILE A 193 -19.15 -23.55 5.22
CA ILE A 193 -18.23 -22.56 4.64
C ILE A 193 -17.17 -23.21 3.73
N ASP A 194 -16.98 -24.53 3.80
CA ASP A 194 -15.97 -25.22 2.99
C ASP A 194 -16.57 -26.17 1.95
N THR A 195 -17.71 -25.77 1.39
CA THR A 195 -18.22 -26.40 0.17
C THR A 195 -17.45 -25.86 -1.04
N GLU A 196 -17.34 -26.66 -2.10
CA GLU A 196 -16.73 -26.23 -3.37
C GLU A 196 -17.41 -24.97 -3.93
N GLN A 197 -18.74 -24.88 -3.80
CA GLN A 197 -19.51 -23.69 -4.18
C GLN A 197 -19.08 -22.46 -3.37
N SER A 198 -18.86 -22.60 -2.06
CA SER A 198 -18.41 -21.49 -1.21
C SER A 198 -16.98 -21.04 -1.55
N ARG A 199 -16.12 -21.95 -2.02
CA ARG A 199 -14.76 -21.62 -2.53
C ARG A 199 -14.84 -20.80 -3.82
N GLU A 200 -15.72 -21.19 -4.74
CA GLU A 200 -15.93 -20.43 -5.99
C GLU A 200 -16.57 -19.06 -5.72
N ASP A 201 -17.54 -18.97 -4.82
CA ASP A 201 -18.14 -17.68 -4.41
C ASP A 201 -17.08 -16.74 -3.79
N ARG A 202 -16.14 -17.30 -2.99
CA ARG A 202 -14.98 -16.56 -2.45
C ARG A 202 -14.11 -15.99 -3.56
N LYS A 203 -13.72 -16.82 -4.54
CA LYS A 203 -12.89 -16.39 -5.69
C LYS A 203 -13.58 -15.30 -6.51
N LEU A 204 -14.88 -15.45 -6.77
CA LEU A 204 -15.67 -14.45 -7.47
C LEU A 204 -15.70 -13.12 -6.70
N MET A 205 -15.85 -13.19 -5.38
CA MET A 205 -15.81 -12.00 -4.52
C MET A 205 -14.43 -11.33 -4.53
N GLY A 206 -13.36 -12.12 -4.41
CA GLY A 206 -11.98 -11.62 -4.51
C GLY A 206 -11.73 -10.91 -5.84
N ARG A 207 -12.18 -11.49 -6.95
CA ARG A 207 -12.13 -10.86 -8.26
C ARG A 207 -12.88 -9.52 -8.27
N LYS A 208 -14.11 -9.47 -7.76
CA LYS A 208 -14.90 -8.23 -7.70
C LYS A 208 -14.21 -7.14 -6.86
N VAL A 209 -13.55 -7.52 -5.77
CA VAL A 209 -12.72 -6.60 -4.96
C VAL A 209 -11.60 -6.03 -5.83
N VAL A 210 -10.81 -6.88 -6.49
CA VAL A 210 -9.68 -6.41 -7.32
C VAL A 210 -10.17 -5.56 -8.50
N GLU A 211 -11.24 -5.93 -9.18
CA GLU A 211 -11.85 -5.14 -10.26
C GLU A 211 -12.28 -3.75 -9.75
N THR A 212 -12.92 -3.68 -8.59
CA THR A 212 -13.35 -2.41 -7.96
C THR A 212 -12.14 -1.53 -7.63
N LEU A 213 -11.10 -2.12 -7.02
CA LEU A 213 -9.88 -1.39 -6.67
C LEU A 213 -9.13 -0.90 -7.91
N THR A 214 -9.10 -1.73 -8.96
CA THR A 214 -8.49 -1.39 -10.26
C THR A 214 -9.20 -0.21 -10.91
N HIS A 215 -10.54 -0.20 -10.88
CA HIS A 215 -11.30 0.94 -11.41
C HIS A 215 -10.99 2.25 -10.67
N LEU A 216 -10.79 2.22 -9.36
CA LEU A 216 -10.42 3.41 -8.58
C LEU A 216 -9.06 3.99 -8.96
N ILE A 217 -8.14 3.17 -9.48
CA ILE A 217 -6.86 3.65 -10.03
C ILE A 217 -7.11 4.55 -11.26
N THR A 218 -8.12 4.24 -12.05
CA THR A 218 -8.44 4.97 -13.30
C THR A 218 -9.34 6.18 -13.07
N SER A 219 -10.24 6.10 -12.09
CA SER A 219 -11.31 7.08 -11.90
C SER A 219 -11.00 8.19 -10.88
N TYR A 220 -9.77 8.26 -10.37
CA TYR A 220 -9.40 9.22 -9.34
C TYR A 220 -9.28 10.66 -9.87
N ASN A 221 -9.62 11.63 -9.03
CA ASN A 221 -9.42 13.05 -9.27
C ASN A 221 -8.20 13.56 -8.49
N ALA A 222 -7.14 13.95 -9.21
CA ALA A 222 -5.89 14.44 -8.60
C ALA A 222 -6.04 15.74 -7.81
N ASP A 223 -7.05 16.56 -8.13
CA ASP A 223 -7.31 17.85 -7.47
C ASP A 223 -8.13 17.68 -6.18
N ASN A 224 -8.58 16.46 -5.87
CA ASN A 224 -9.41 16.16 -4.70
C ASN A 224 -8.62 15.32 -3.68
N ALA A 225 -8.35 15.91 -2.51
CA ALA A 225 -7.61 15.23 -1.44
C ALA A 225 -8.24 13.91 -0.97
N ILE A 226 -9.58 13.83 -0.87
CA ILE A 226 -10.26 12.58 -0.48
C ILE A 226 -10.10 11.53 -1.57
N SER A 227 -10.15 11.93 -2.85
CA SER A 227 -9.89 11.02 -3.96
C SER A 227 -8.47 10.45 -3.93
N LEU A 228 -7.47 11.22 -3.50
CA LEU A 228 -6.11 10.72 -3.31
C LEU A 228 -6.02 9.74 -2.13
N LEU A 229 -6.74 9.97 -1.04
CA LEU A 229 -6.83 9.04 0.09
C LEU A 229 -7.49 7.70 -0.31
N ILE A 230 -8.55 7.76 -1.12
CA ILE A 230 -9.19 6.57 -1.70
C ILE A 230 -8.19 5.82 -2.59
N LEU A 231 -7.52 6.52 -3.50
CA LEU A 231 -6.50 5.92 -4.39
C LEU A 231 -5.37 5.26 -3.59
N ARG A 232 -4.86 5.93 -2.57
CA ARG A 232 -3.82 5.39 -1.68
C ARG A 232 -4.28 4.09 -1.02
N SER A 233 -5.48 4.08 -0.45
CA SER A 233 -6.05 2.90 0.21
C SER A 233 -6.25 1.76 -0.78
N ALA A 234 -6.65 2.07 -2.02
CA ALA A 234 -6.81 1.09 -3.08
C ALA A 234 -5.47 0.46 -3.50
N LEU A 235 -4.45 1.29 -3.75
CA LEU A 235 -3.11 0.81 -4.10
C LEU A 235 -2.46 0.03 -2.96
N GLN A 236 -2.67 0.43 -1.70
CA GLN A 236 -2.19 -0.34 -0.55
C GLN A 236 -2.87 -1.71 -0.50
N SER A 237 -4.19 -1.77 -0.75
CA SER A 237 -4.93 -3.03 -0.81
C SER A 237 -4.39 -3.95 -1.91
N ILE A 238 -4.17 -3.41 -3.10
CA ILE A 238 -3.59 -4.16 -4.24
C ILE A 238 -2.14 -4.58 -3.95
N SER A 239 -1.35 -3.73 -3.30
CA SER A 239 0.01 -4.07 -2.88
C SER A 239 0.03 -5.25 -1.92
N ASN A 240 -0.91 -5.29 -0.97
CA ASN A 240 -1.02 -6.40 -0.02
C ASN A 240 -1.52 -7.69 -0.69
N LEU A 241 -2.44 -7.58 -1.66
CA LEU A 241 -2.97 -8.74 -2.39
C LEU A 241 -1.93 -9.33 -3.35
N SER A 242 -1.20 -8.47 -4.07
CA SER A 242 -0.19 -8.89 -5.06
C SER A 242 1.07 -9.52 -4.45
N SER A 243 1.32 -9.38 -3.16
CA SER A 243 2.41 -10.10 -2.48
C SER A 243 2.09 -11.59 -2.23
N GLU A 244 0.87 -12.04 -2.52
CA GLU A 244 0.42 -13.42 -2.34
C GLU A 244 0.04 -14.03 -3.70
N SER A 245 0.27 -15.33 -3.91
CA SER A 245 0.14 -15.98 -5.22
C SER A 245 -1.26 -15.85 -5.84
N VAL A 246 -2.32 -16.18 -5.10
CA VAL A 246 -3.69 -16.11 -5.63
C VAL A 246 -4.15 -14.66 -5.81
N GLY A 247 -3.71 -13.75 -4.93
CA GLY A 247 -4.00 -12.33 -5.07
C GLY A 247 -3.30 -11.72 -6.29
N LEU A 248 -2.07 -12.16 -6.55
CA LEU A 248 -1.32 -11.85 -7.75
C LEU A 248 -2.05 -12.36 -9.01
N ASP A 249 -2.53 -13.60 -9.02
CA ASP A 249 -3.31 -14.15 -10.14
C ASP A 249 -4.55 -13.30 -10.43
N LEU A 250 -5.28 -12.87 -9.40
CA LEU A 250 -6.41 -11.96 -9.54
C LEU A 250 -5.98 -10.59 -10.08
N CYS A 251 -4.89 -10.01 -9.58
CA CYS A 251 -4.33 -8.75 -10.10
C CYS A 251 -3.96 -8.87 -11.58
N LEU A 252 -3.37 -9.99 -11.99
CA LEU A 252 -3.05 -10.27 -13.38
C LEU A 252 -4.33 -10.36 -14.23
N ILE A 253 -5.33 -11.12 -13.80
CA ILE A 253 -6.60 -11.28 -14.53
C ILE A 253 -7.31 -9.93 -14.70
N CYS A 254 -7.33 -9.11 -13.65
CA CYS A 254 -8.04 -7.82 -13.63
C CYS A 254 -7.27 -6.69 -14.35
N GLY A 255 -6.06 -6.94 -14.85
CA GLY A 255 -5.30 -5.94 -15.61
C GLY A 255 -4.68 -4.83 -14.77
N VAL A 256 -4.47 -5.07 -13.46
CA VAL A 256 -3.94 -4.08 -12.50
C VAL A 256 -2.66 -3.41 -13.00
N LEU A 257 -1.74 -4.19 -13.58
CA LEU A 257 -0.42 -3.70 -14.00
C LEU A 257 -0.53 -2.58 -15.06
N ARG A 258 -1.50 -2.67 -15.98
CA ARG A 258 -1.72 -1.65 -17.01
C ARG A 258 -2.17 -0.32 -16.36
N GLU A 259 -3.16 -0.39 -15.47
CA GLU A 259 -3.68 0.82 -14.82
C GLU A 259 -2.64 1.48 -13.91
N VAL A 260 -1.79 0.66 -13.26
CA VAL A 260 -0.66 1.17 -12.48
C VAL A 260 0.40 1.81 -13.37
N ASP A 261 0.72 1.25 -14.53
CA ASP A 261 1.64 1.89 -15.49
C ASP A 261 1.10 3.25 -15.94
N GLU A 262 -0.18 3.34 -16.32
CA GLU A 262 -0.81 4.62 -16.71
C GLU A 262 -0.75 5.66 -15.57
N LEU A 263 -0.99 5.23 -14.32
CA LEU A 263 -0.85 6.08 -13.14
C LEU A 263 0.59 6.58 -12.97
N LEU A 264 1.58 5.69 -13.06
CA LEU A 264 2.99 6.03 -12.90
C LEU A 264 3.47 6.94 -14.03
N GLN A 265 3.02 6.73 -15.27
CA GLN A 265 3.27 7.63 -16.39
C GLN A 265 2.77 9.05 -16.11
N LYS A 266 1.56 9.19 -15.54
CA LYS A 266 1.00 10.50 -15.20
C LYS A 266 1.87 11.25 -14.19
N PHE A 267 2.37 10.57 -13.16
CA PHE A 267 3.30 11.17 -12.19
C PHE A 267 4.70 11.41 -12.76
N ALA A 268 5.19 10.52 -13.62
CA ALA A 268 6.48 10.64 -14.29
C ALA A 268 6.52 11.86 -15.24
N ASN A 269 5.41 12.13 -15.94
CA ASN A 269 5.30 13.24 -16.88
C ASN A 269 4.92 14.57 -16.22
N ASN A 270 4.42 14.56 -14.99
CA ASN A 270 4.03 15.77 -14.25
C ASN A 270 4.68 15.81 -12.87
N PRO A 271 5.99 16.10 -12.77
CA PRO A 271 6.70 16.02 -11.49
C PRO A 271 6.24 17.05 -10.46
N THR A 272 5.65 18.17 -10.92
CA THR A 272 5.03 19.18 -10.05
C THR A 272 3.89 18.62 -9.18
N LEU A 273 3.28 17.50 -9.56
CA LEU A 273 2.22 16.84 -8.78
C LEU A 273 2.73 16.21 -7.47
N TRP A 274 4.04 15.94 -7.37
CA TRP A 274 4.58 15.18 -6.25
C TRP A 274 5.91 15.69 -5.70
N ILE A 275 6.63 16.52 -6.45
CA ILE A 275 7.79 17.26 -5.96
C ILE A 275 7.30 18.54 -5.26
N GLY A 276 7.31 18.57 -3.93
CA GLY A 276 6.99 19.77 -3.15
C GLY A 276 6.75 19.47 -1.68
N GLN A 277 6.92 20.48 -0.82
CA GLN A 277 6.51 20.40 0.58
C GLN A 277 4.98 20.22 0.65
N GLY A 278 4.51 19.19 1.36
CA GLY A 278 3.08 18.87 1.50
C GLY A 278 2.53 17.83 0.51
N ASN A 279 3.34 17.33 -0.44
CA ASN A 279 2.93 16.32 -1.42
C ASN A 279 3.24 14.87 -0.99
N GLU A 280 3.33 14.61 0.32
CA GLU A 280 3.68 13.30 0.89
C GLU A 280 2.71 12.19 0.44
N GLN A 281 1.42 12.52 0.28
CA GLN A 281 0.41 11.59 -0.22
C GLN A 281 0.68 11.13 -1.65
N ALA A 282 1.13 12.03 -2.54
CA ALA A 282 1.45 11.68 -3.91
C ALA A 282 2.69 10.78 -3.98
N VAL A 283 3.71 11.06 -3.16
CA VAL A 283 4.90 10.21 -3.03
C VAL A 283 4.53 8.81 -2.54
N GLU A 284 3.63 8.71 -1.57
CA GLU A 284 3.15 7.42 -1.05
C GLU A 284 2.38 6.64 -2.11
N ILE A 285 1.50 7.30 -2.88
CA ILE A 285 0.79 6.71 -4.03
C ILE A 285 1.77 6.14 -5.06
N ILE A 286 2.80 6.91 -5.44
CA ILE A 286 3.83 6.44 -6.38
C ILE A 286 4.56 5.24 -5.78
N ASN A 287 4.96 5.31 -4.51
CA ASN A 287 5.64 4.22 -3.83
C ASN A 287 4.81 2.93 -3.84
N LEU A 288 3.51 3.02 -3.56
CA LEU A 288 2.61 1.86 -3.60
C LEU A 288 2.43 1.30 -5.02
N GLY A 289 2.27 2.16 -6.03
CA GLY A 289 2.21 1.73 -7.43
C GLY A 289 3.48 0.99 -7.85
N VAL A 290 4.66 1.50 -7.48
CA VAL A 290 5.94 0.84 -7.73
C VAL A 290 6.07 -0.50 -6.99
N THR A 291 5.58 -0.60 -5.75
CA THR A 291 5.52 -1.88 -5.03
C THR A 291 4.63 -2.89 -5.73
N VAL A 292 3.48 -2.48 -6.27
CA VAL A 292 2.62 -3.37 -7.07
C VAL A 292 3.37 -3.86 -8.31
N VAL A 293 4.08 -2.99 -9.03
CA VAL A 293 4.91 -3.38 -10.17
C VAL A 293 5.96 -4.41 -9.76
N TRP A 294 6.66 -4.17 -8.66
CA TRP A 294 7.63 -5.12 -8.11
C TRP A 294 6.98 -6.48 -7.85
N ASN A 295 5.91 -6.53 -7.05
CA ASN A 295 5.22 -7.78 -6.71
C ASN A 295 4.76 -8.54 -7.96
N VAL A 296 4.16 -7.84 -8.92
CA VAL A 296 3.63 -8.45 -10.15
C VAL A 296 4.75 -8.97 -11.06
N CYS A 297 5.82 -8.20 -11.26
CA CYS A 297 6.88 -8.57 -12.20
C CYS A 297 7.81 -9.66 -11.65
N MET A 298 7.76 -9.96 -10.34
CA MET A 298 8.51 -11.09 -9.77
C MET A 298 8.02 -12.42 -10.34
N ASP A 299 6.75 -12.50 -10.74
CA ASP A 299 6.17 -13.67 -11.37
C ASP A 299 6.37 -13.69 -12.91
N PRO A 300 6.71 -14.85 -13.50
CA PRO A 300 6.92 -14.96 -14.95
C PRO A 300 5.71 -14.59 -15.83
N ILE A 301 4.47 -14.78 -15.35
CA ILE A 301 3.27 -14.36 -16.07
C ILE A 301 3.14 -12.84 -16.02
N GLY A 302 3.35 -12.25 -14.84
CA GLY A 302 3.35 -10.80 -14.67
C GLY A 302 4.41 -10.11 -15.51
N LYS A 303 5.61 -10.68 -15.59
CA LYS A 303 6.64 -10.20 -16.50
C LYS A 303 6.21 -10.21 -17.97
N ARG A 304 5.64 -11.31 -18.47
CA ARG A 304 5.18 -11.37 -19.87
C ARG A 304 4.12 -10.30 -20.16
N LYS A 305 3.31 -9.92 -19.16
CA LYS A 305 2.40 -8.78 -19.27
C LYS A 305 3.15 -7.45 -19.26
N GLU A 306 4.20 -7.29 -18.46
CA GLU A 306 5.07 -6.11 -18.50
C GLU A 306 5.72 -5.91 -19.86
N GLU A 307 6.18 -6.97 -20.54
CA GLU A 307 6.79 -6.86 -21.87
C GLU A 307 5.82 -6.27 -22.92
N SER A 308 4.51 -6.37 -22.68
CA SER A 308 3.48 -5.72 -23.51
C SER A 308 3.29 -4.23 -23.21
N LEU A 309 3.87 -3.72 -22.10
CA LEU A 309 3.80 -2.35 -21.60
C LEU A 309 5.15 -1.64 -21.79
N SER A 310 5.47 -1.25 -23.02
CA SER A 310 6.75 -0.59 -23.36
C SER A 310 7.05 0.70 -22.58
N SER A 311 6.03 1.31 -21.98
CA SER A 311 6.11 2.55 -21.20
C SER A 311 6.59 2.38 -19.76
N LEU A 312 6.43 1.19 -19.16
CA LEU A 312 6.64 1.01 -17.73
C LEU A 312 8.12 1.21 -17.30
N PRO A 313 9.11 0.60 -17.97
CA PRO A 313 10.53 0.85 -17.65
C PRO A 313 10.92 2.31 -17.80
N PHE A 314 10.34 3.00 -18.77
CA PHE A 314 10.60 4.42 -19.02
C PHE A 314 10.02 5.31 -17.92
N SER A 315 8.81 5.03 -17.45
CA SER A 315 8.17 5.74 -16.34
C SER A 315 8.96 5.59 -15.05
N LEU A 316 9.42 4.37 -14.74
CA LEU A 316 10.27 4.10 -13.58
C LEU A 316 11.59 4.86 -13.66
N GLY A 317 12.23 4.90 -14.84
CA GLY A 317 13.46 5.67 -15.07
C GLY A 317 13.25 7.17 -14.84
N LYS A 318 12.17 7.75 -15.39
CA LYS A 318 11.80 9.16 -15.18
C LYS A 318 11.55 9.50 -13.70
N LEU A 319 10.77 8.67 -13.00
CA LEU A 319 10.51 8.84 -11.57
C LEU A 319 11.80 8.79 -10.76
N LEU A 320 12.72 7.90 -11.11
CA LEU A 320 14.00 7.77 -10.43
C LEU A 320 14.90 8.99 -10.64
N LEU A 321 15.00 9.48 -11.88
CA LEU A 321 15.74 10.69 -12.23
C LEU A 321 15.24 11.89 -11.42
N VAL A 322 13.92 12.05 -11.34
CA VAL A 322 13.32 13.11 -10.55
C VAL A 322 13.64 12.94 -9.06
N ALA A 323 13.48 11.74 -8.50
CA ALA A 323 13.75 11.49 -7.09
C ALA A 323 15.23 11.74 -6.72
N LEU A 324 16.15 11.48 -7.65
CA LEU A 324 17.60 11.69 -7.47
C LEU A 324 17.97 13.17 -7.26
N ASN A 325 17.20 14.11 -7.81
CA ASN A 325 17.42 15.55 -7.57
C ASN A 325 17.16 15.95 -6.10
N TYR A 326 16.59 15.05 -5.28
CA TYR A 326 16.29 15.27 -3.87
C TYR A 326 16.98 14.20 -2.99
N PRO A 327 18.31 14.26 -2.80
CA PRO A 327 19.13 13.16 -2.27
C PRO A 327 18.67 12.60 -0.91
N LEU A 328 18.32 13.47 0.04
CA LEU A 328 17.87 13.08 1.39
C LEU A 328 16.37 12.78 1.50
N HIS A 329 15.58 13.10 0.47
CA HIS A 329 14.14 12.86 0.48
C HIS A 329 13.78 11.57 -0.26
N HIS A 330 12.61 11.01 0.09
CA HIS A 330 11.97 9.91 -0.64
C HIS A 330 12.82 8.63 -0.74
N LEU A 331 13.60 8.30 0.28
CA LEU A 331 14.47 7.11 0.28
C LEU A 331 13.69 5.82 0.05
N LYS A 332 12.53 5.69 0.69
CA LYS A 332 11.60 4.57 0.49
C LYS A 332 11.19 4.41 -0.99
N LEU A 333 10.82 5.51 -1.64
CA LEU A 333 10.45 5.54 -3.06
C LEU A 333 11.63 5.13 -3.95
N LYS A 334 12.83 5.65 -3.69
CA LYS A 334 14.04 5.29 -4.44
C LYS A 334 14.34 3.79 -4.32
N ALA A 335 14.23 3.23 -3.12
CA ALA A 335 14.45 1.82 -2.87
C ALA A 335 13.39 0.95 -3.57
N ALA A 336 12.13 1.37 -3.56
CA ALA A 336 11.04 0.69 -4.27
C ALA A 336 11.27 0.72 -5.79
N ILE A 337 11.65 1.87 -6.37
CA ILE A 337 11.91 1.98 -7.82
C ILE A 337 13.08 1.09 -8.23
N ALA A 338 14.16 1.09 -7.45
CA ALA A 338 15.29 0.19 -7.70
C ALA A 338 14.88 -1.30 -7.64
N GLY A 339 14.00 -1.66 -6.71
CA GLY A 339 13.44 -3.01 -6.60
C GLY A 339 12.61 -3.40 -7.82
N ALA A 340 11.68 -2.54 -8.25
CA ALA A 340 10.86 -2.75 -9.43
C ALA A 340 11.71 -2.87 -10.71
N ILE A 341 12.69 -1.98 -10.90
CA ILE A 341 13.64 -2.05 -12.01
C ILE A 341 14.39 -3.39 -11.98
N SER A 342 14.96 -3.78 -10.83
CA SER A 342 15.68 -5.05 -10.73
C SER A 342 14.81 -6.22 -11.19
N THR A 343 13.54 -6.23 -10.79
CA THR A 343 12.59 -7.29 -11.09
C THR A 343 12.31 -7.43 -12.59
N ILE A 344 12.09 -6.32 -13.28
CA ILE A 344 11.87 -6.29 -14.74
C ILE A 344 13.05 -6.94 -15.48
N TYR A 345 14.28 -6.70 -15.01
CA TYR A 345 15.50 -7.23 -15.62
C TYR A 345 15.90 -8.65 -15.16
N ILE A 346 15.14 -9.32 -14.27
CA ILE A 346 15.48 -10.68 -13.78
C ILE A 346 15.47 -11.74 -14.91
N TYR A 347 14.55 -11.64 -15.87
CA TYR A 347 14.39 -12.67 -16.92
C TYR A 347 14.92 -12.24 -18.31
N GLU A 348 15.35 -13.20 -19.13
CA GLU A 348 16.17 -12.98 -20.32
C GLU A 348 15.53 -12.23 -21.51
N ASP A 349 14.21 -12.12 -21.62
CA ASP A 349 13.56 -11.54 -22.82
C ASP A 349 13.44 -10.00 -22.79
N ALA A 350 13.29 -9.39 -21.61
CA ALA A 350 13.37 -7.92 -21.42
C ALA A 350 14.76 -7.32 -21.74
N LYS A 351 15.78 -8.18 -21.89
CA LYS A 351 17.19 -7.85 -22.14
C LYS A 351 17.41 -7.07 -23.44
N ASN A 352 16.49 -7.16 -24.40
CA ASN A 352 16.64 -6.58 -25.74
C ASN A 352 15.79 -5.31 -25.99
N THR A 353 14.81 -5.00 -25.13
CA THR A 353 13.77 -3.99 -25.43
C THR A 353 13.95 -2.66 -24.67
N CYS A 354 14.66 -2.65 -23.53
CA CYS A 354 14.58 -1.54 -22.56
C CYS A 354 15.77 -0.56 -22.53
N LEU A 355 16.55 -0.42 -23.60
CA LEU A 355 17.76 0.45 -23.56
C LEU A 355 17.75 1.62 -24.57
N ALA A 356 16.68 1.81 -25.36
CA ALA A 356 16.78 2.60 -26.57
C ALA A 356 16.24 4.06 -26.57
N PRO A 357 15.36 4.55 -25.66
CA PRO A 357 15.13 6.01 -25.67
C PRO A 357 14.81 6.64 -24.30
N LEU A 358 15.84 7.01 -23.54
CA LEU A 358 15.83 8.34 -22.88
C LEU A 358 16.62 9.37 -23.70
N LEU A 359 17.30 8.94 -24.77
CA LEU A 359 18.05 9.79 -25.70
C LEU A 359 17.16 10.71 -26.56
N LYS A 360 15.87 10.38 -26.78
CA LYS A 360 14.97 11.15 -27.65
C LYS A 360 14.25 12.33 -26.97
N HIS A 361 14.20 12.37 -25.64
CA HIS A 361 13.52 13.43 -24.87
C HIS A 361 14.50 14.43 -24.23
N HIS A 362 15.66 14.59 -24.86
CA HIS A 362 16.79 15.41 -24.38
C HIS A 362 16.42 16.90 -24.18
N GLU A 363 15.41 17.40 -24.90
CA GLU A 363 14.90 18.77 -24.75
C GLU A 363 13.94 18.93 -23.56
N GLU A 364 13.17 17.89 -23.20
CA GLU A 364 12.27 17.91 -22.04
C GLU A 364 13.06 17.83 -20.72
N ALA A 365 14.15 17.05 -20.69
CA ALA A 365 15.06 16.92 -19.54
C ALA A 365 15.67 18.27 -19.07
N LYS A 366 15.86 19.23 -20.00
CA LYS A 366 16.34 20.59 -19.69
C LYS A 366 15.37 21.39 -18.82
N ILE A 367 14.07 21.15 -18.95
CA ILE A 367 13.04 21.81 -18.13
C ILE A 367 13.14 21.36 -16.66
N TYR A 368 13.73 20.19 -16.41
CA TYR A 368 13.84 19.57 -15.08
C TYR A 368 15.20 19.74 -14.40
N GLY A 369 16.07 20.64 -14.89
CA GLY A 369 17.34 21.01 -14.23
C GLY A 369 18.41 19.91 -14.22
N VAL A 370 18.34 18.95 -15.15
CA VAL A 370 19.29 17.83 -15.24
C VAL A 370 20.43 18.15 -16.22
N ASP A 371 21.67 17.92 -15.79
CA ASP A 371 22.92 18.35 -16.44
C ASP A 371 23.13 17.74 -17.85
N GLU A 372 23.73 18.52 -18.76
CA GLU A 372 23.86 18.25 -20.21
C GLU A 372 24.83 17.09 -20.55
N THR A 373 25.55 16.55 -19.58
CA THR A 373 26.62 15.55 -19.78
C THR A 373 26.20 14.10 -19.51
N MET A 374 24.97 13.87 -19.07
CA MET A 374 24.52 12.56 -18.58
C MET A 374 23.94 11.67 -19.68
N SER A 375 24.54 10.49 -19.90
CA SER A 375 23.84 9.38 -20.56
C SER A 375 22.64 8.98 -19.69
N TYR A 376 21.43 9.05 -20.24
CA TYR A 376 20.17 8.76 -19.54
C TYR A 376 19.78 7.28 -19.65
N ASP A 377 20.72 6.35 -19.77
CA ASP A 377 20.43 4.92 -19.67
C ASP A 377 20.05 4.57 -18.21
N ILE A 378 19.07 3.67 -17.99
CA ILE A 378 18.68 3.14 -16.66
C ILE A 378 19.93 2.66 -15.90
N SER A 379 20.90 2.08 -16.62
CA SER A 379 22.24 1.73 -16.11
C SER A 379 22.95 2.88 -15.40
N SER A 380 22.99 4.07 -16.02
CA SER A 380 23.64 5.29 -15.50
C SER A 380 22.92 5.84 -14.27
N VAL A 381 21.58 5.76 -14.28
CA VAL A 381 20.75 6.19 -13.15
C VAL A 381 20.94 5.29 -11.94
N CYS A 382 20.98 3.97 -12.14
CA CYS A 382 21.25 3.00 -11.07
C CYS A 382 22.67 3.19 -10.48
N VAL A 383 23.70 3.40 -11.30
CA VAL A 383 25.07 3.63 -10.79
C VAL A 383 25.13 4.88 -9.90
N LYS A 384 24.51 6.00 -10.30
CA LYS A 384 24.45 7.21 -9.45
C LYS A 384 23.69 6.99 -8.15
N LEU A 385 22.58 6.27 -8.20
CA LEU A 385 21.78 5.95 -7.03
C LEU A 385 22.56 5.11 -6.01
N MET A 386 23.40 4.20 -6.50
CA MET A 386 24.29 3.41 -5.66
C MET A 386 25.37 4.30 -5.02
N HIS A 387 26.04 5.17 -5.78
CA HIS A 387 27.03 6.09 -5.21
C HIS A 387 26.40 6.99 -4.13
N GLU A 388 25.18 7.46 -4.38
CA GLU A 388 24.43 8.24 -3.41
C GLU A 388 24.10 7.43 -2.15
N GLY A 389 23.60 6.20 -2.30
CA GLY A 389 23.35 5.30 -1.17
C GLY A 389 24.60 5.01 -0.34
N ASN A 390 25.75 4.75 -0.98
CA ASN A 390 27.03 4.55 -0.29
C ASN A 390 27.54 5.82 0.41
N ARG A 391 27.33 6.99 -0.20
CA ARG A 391 27.62 8.30 0.42
C ARG A 391 26.78 8.48 1.68
N MET A 392 25.49 8.15 1.62
CA MET A 392 24.57 8.22 2.77
C MET A 392 24.97 7.24 3.88
N LEU A 393 25.29 5.98 3.55
CA LEU A 393 25.82 5.03 4.55
C LEU A 393 27.09 5.55 5.22
N SER A 394 28.02 6.13 4.45
CA SER A 394 29.25 6.70 5.00
C SER A 394 28.96 7.87 5.95
N MET A 395 27.96 8.70 5.63
CA MET A 395 27.52 9.79 6.49
C MET A 395 26.86 9.28 7.79
N ILE A 396 26.07 8.20 7.72
CA ILE A 396 25.48 7.52 8.89
C ILE A 396 26.59 6.99 9.80
N HIS A 397 27.52 6.20 9.26
CA HIS A 397 28.62 5.61 10.04
C HIS A 397 29.54 6.67 10.65
N ALA A 398 29.69 7.82 10.01
CA ALA A 398 30.47 8.95 10.53
C ALA A 398 29.72 9.80 11.57
N GLY A 399 28.46 9.49 11.91
CA GLY A 399 27.63 10.27 12.84
C GLY A 399 27.34 11.69 12.35
N LYS A 400 27.38 11.91 11.03
CA LYS A 400 27.24 13.24 10.40
C LYS A 400 25.80 13.59 10.01
N ILE A 401 24.88 12.65 10.14
CA ILE A 401 23.46 12.89 9.90
C ILE A 401 22.84 13.44 11.19
N ARG A 402 22.93 14.76 11.39
CA ARG A 402 22.32 15.46 12.54
C ARG A 402 21.01 16.16 12.21
N ASP A 403 20.62 16.23 10.93
CA ASP A 403 19.57 17.12 10.43
C ASP A 403 18.49 16.40 9.59
N ILE A 404 18.19 15.13 9.89
CA ILE A 404 16.94 14.53 9.39
C ILE A 404 15.81 14.99 10.30
N ARG A 405 15.34 16.22 10.07
CA ARG A 405 14.20 16.82 10.77
C ARG A 405 12.84 16.37 10.21
N SER A 406 12.70 15.09 9.89
CA SER A 406 11.43 14.53 9.44
C SER A 406 11.28 13.11 9.98
N LEU A 407 10.65 13.01 11.16
CA LEU A 407 9.81 11.92 11.66
C LEU A 407 10.31 10.45 11.68
N ASP A 408 11.45 10.12 11.07
CA ASP A 408 11.97 8.76 11.01
C ASP A 408 13.13 8.58 11.99
N THR A 409 13.12 7.50 12.75
CA THR A 409 14.25 7.11 13.62
C THR A 409 15.49 6.82 12.76
N GLU A 410 16.69 6.99 13.34
CA GLU A 410 17.97 6.68 12.67
C GLU A 410 17.99 5.26 12.07
N GLU A 411 17.27 4.34 12.73
CA GLU A 411 17.09 2.95 12.31
C GLU A 411 16.29 2.82 11.01
N ILE A 412 15.15 3.50 10.89
CA ILE A 412 14.32 3.52 9.65
C ILE A 412 15.10 4.12 8.48
N VAL A 413 15.87 5.18 8.72
CA VAL A 413 16.72 5.77 7.68
C VAL A 413 17.78 4.77 7.24
N LYS A 414 18.43 4.09 8.18
CA LYS A 414 19.44 3.07 7.88
C LYS A 414 18.85 1.90 7.09
N GLU A 415 17.68 1.42 7.45
CA GLU A 415 16.97 0.35 6.72
C GLU A 415 16.66 0.75 5.28
N ASN A 416 16.11 1.95 5.07
CA ASN A 416 15.78 2.44 3.73
C ASN A 416 17.03 2.66 2.87
N VAL A 417 18.13 3.16 3.44
CA VAL A 417 19.40 3.32 2.72
C VAL A 417 20.01 1.95 2.39
N LEU A 418 19.92 0.97 3.29
CA LEU A 418 20.38 -0.39 3.02
C LEU A 418 19.57 -1.07 1.91
N ALA A 419 18.24 -0.93 1.96
CA ALA A 419 17.35 -1.42 0.91
C ALA A 419 17.65 -0.76 -0.44
N LEU A 420 17.89 0.55 -0.44
CA LEU A 420 18.30 1.30 -1.63
C LEU A 420 19.57 0.72 -2.26
N VAL A 421 20.64 0.58 -1.46
CA VAL A 421 21.91 0.04 -1.95
C VAL A 421 21.74 -1.39 -2.45
N LYS A 422 21.09 -2.27 -1.67
CA LYS A 422 20.87 -3.68 -2.05
C LYS A 422 20.10 -3.81 -3.37
N ASN A 423 18.97 -3.11 -3.50
CA ASN A 423 18.12 -3.18 -4.68
C ASN A 423 18.83 -2.60 -5.91
N THR A 424 19.58 -1.52 -5.72
CA THR A 424 20.35 -0.88 -6.81
C THR A 424 21.48 -1.77 -7.30
N VAL A 425 22.23 -2.41 -6.39
CA VAL A 425 23.27 -3.37 -6.75
C VAL A 425 22.66 -4.55 -7.51
N GLN A 426 21.51 -5.07 -7.08
CA GLN A 426 20.81 -6.13 -7.80
C GLN A 426 20.35 -5.68 -9.19
N ALA A 427 19.83 -4.45 -9.32
CA ALA A 427 19.45 -3.89 -10.61
C ALA A 427 20.67 -3.77 -11.55
N ILE A 428 21.77 -3.16 -11.08
CA ILE A 428 23.02 -3.04 -11.85
C ILE A 428 23.50 -4.42 -12.29
N ARG A 429 23.50 -5.40 -11.37
CA ARG A 429 23.87 -6.78 -11.65
C ARG A 429 23.06 -7.38 -12.80
N LEU A 430 21.74 -7.28 -12.77
CA LEU A 430 20.88 -7.86 -13.79
C LEU A 430 21.03 -7.14 -15.14
N ILE A 431 21.17 -5.82 -15.14
CA ILE A 431 21.51 -5.03 -16.34
C ILE A 431 22.89 -5.44 -16.89
N SER A 432 23.83 -5.78 -16.02
CA SER A 432 25.18 -6.20 -16.41
C SER A 432 25.20 -7.56 -17.13
N GLU A 433 24.17 -8.38 -16.96
CA GLU A 433 24.05 -9.64 -17.71
C GLU A 433 23.77 -9.38 -19.21
N LEU A 434 23.31 -8.18 -19.59
CA LEU A 434 23.06 -7.76 -20.96
C LEU A 434 24.37 -7.51 -21.70
N PRO A 435 24.69 -8.27 -22.78
CA PRO A 435 25.92 -8.05 -23.55
C PRO A 435 26.06 -6.61 -24.09
N ALA A 436 24.93 -5.99 -24.47
CA ALA A 436 24.89 -4.62 -24.98
C ALA A 436 25.20 -3.55 -23.92
N SER A 437 24.91 -3.83 -22.64
CA SER A 437 25.08 -2.86 -21.54
C SER A 437 26.44 -2.95 -20.85
N ARG A 438 27.17 -4.07 -20.98
CA ARG A 438 28.45 -4.27 -20.26
C ARG A 438 29.49 -3.19 -20.54
N PRO A 439 29.77 -2.81 -21.81
CA PRO A 439 30.77 -1.79 -22.09
C PRO A 439 30.38 -0.41 -21.54
N HIS A 440 29.07 -0.11 -21.52
CA HIS A 440 28.55 1.14 -20.96
C HIS A 440 28.65 1.16 -19.43
N LEU A 441 28.27 0.07 -18.77
CA LEU A 441 28.39 -0.09 -17.31
C LEU A 441 29.83 -0.03 -16.85
N VAL A 442 30.76 -0.73 -17.51
CA VAL A 442 32.20 -0.67 -17.17
C VAL A 442 32.73 0.76 -17.24
N LYS A 443 32.31 1.54 -18.25
CA LYS A 443 32.67 2.96 -18.37
C LYS A 443 32.06 3.83 -17.26
N LEU A 444 30.79 3.60 -16.92
CA LEU A 444 30.06 4.37 -15.90
C LEU A 444 30.59 4.11 -14.48
N ILE A 445 31.00 2.88 -14.21
CA ILE A 445 31.52 2.46 -12.91
C ILE A 445 32.94 2.99 -12.67
N GLY A 446 33.66 3.35 -13.74
CA GLY A 446 34.78 4.28 -13.66
C GLY A 446 35.92 3.85 -12.72
N GLY A 447 36.18 2.56 -12.57
CA GLY A 447 37.23 2.09 -11.66
C GLY A 447 36.87 2.12 -10.17
N ASP A 448 35.60 2.39 -9.80
CA ASP A 448 35.14 2.37 -8.41
C ASP A 448 35.30 0.96 -7.81
N ARG A 449 36.38 0.82 -7.03
CA ARG A 449 36.80 -0.44 -6.43
C ARG A 449 35.76 -1.01 -5.47
N ASP A 450 35.06 -0.15 -4.73
CA ASP A 450 34.08 -0.59 -3.72
C ASP A 450 32.81 -1.10 -4.40
N LEU A 451 32.36 -0.43 -5.47
CA LEU A 451 31.26 -0.92 -6.29
C LEU A 451 31.63 -2.23 -7.00
N CYS A 452 32.83 -2.30 -7.58
CA CYS A 452 33.32 -3.53 -8.20
C CYS A 452 33.34 -4.67 -7.18
N LEU A 453 33.84 -4.46 -5.96
CA LEU A 453 33.84 -5.47 -4.88
C LEU A 453 32.43 -5.90 -4.44
N GLN A 454 31.45 -4.98 -4.45
CA GLN A 454 30.06 -5.30 -4.13
C GLN A 454 29.38 -6.13 -5.25
N LEU A 455 29.69 -5.87 -6.52
CA LEU A 455 29.21 -6.63 -7.68
C LEU A 455 29.94 -7.99 -7.85
N TYR A 456 31.19 -8.07 -7.37
CA TYR A 456 32.13 -9.18 -7.57
C TYR A 456 31.69 -10.51 -6.97
N LYS A 457 30.84 -10.53 -5.94
CA LYS A 457 30.48 -11.79 -5.27
C LYS A 457 29.55 -12.71 -6.07
N THR A 458 29.01 -12.28 -7.22
CA THR A 458 27.89 -13.02 -7.85
C THR A 458 27.69 -12.86 -9.38
N THR A 459 28.62 -12.26 -10.16
CA THR A 459 28.37 -11.96 -11.60
C THR A 459 29.46 -12.39 -12.61
N PRO A 460 29.11 -12.69 -13.89
CA PRO A 460 30.07 -13.09 -14.94
C PRO A 460 30.92 -11.95 -15.56
N ILE A 461 30.72 -10.68 -15.14
CA ILE A 461 31.45 -9.51 -15.67
C ILE A 461 32.90 -9.37 -15.15
N GLU A 462 33.28 -10.31 -14.29
CA GLU A 462 34.54 -10.41 -13.56
C GLU A 462 35.78 -10.06 -14.42
N LYS A 463 35.95 -10.70 -15.58
CA LYS A 463 37.14 -10.50 -16.42
C LYS A 463 37.28 -9.08 -16.98
N GLU A 464 36.17 -8.45 -17.38
CA GLU A 464 36.17 -7.11 -17.95
C GLU A 464 36.39 -6.04 -16.88
N MET A 465 35.83 -6.24 -15.68
CA MET A 465 36.03 -5.33 -14.54
C MET A 465 37.42 -5.43 -13.92
N THR A 466 37.98 -6.64 -13.81
CA THR A 466 39.37 -6.84 -13.35
C THR A 466 40.36 -6.15 -14.29
N GLN A 467 40.13 -6.21 -15.61
CA GLN A 467 40.96 -5.50 -16.59
C GLN A 467 40.79 -3.97 -16.54
N ALA A 468 39.55 -3.48 -16.41
CA ALA A 468 39.27 -2.05 -16.44
C ALA A 468 39.66 -1.32 -15.13
N CYS A 469 39.46 -1.96 -13.97
CA CYS A 469 39.63 -1.31 -12.67
C CYS A 469 40.98 -1.62 -12.00
N GLY A 470 41.81 -2.47 -12.62
CA GLY A 470 43.13 -2.85 -12.08
C GLY A 470 43.06 -3.59 -10.74
N ILE A 471 41.89 -4.12 -10.36
CA ILE A 471 41.69 -4.86 -9.13
C ILE A 471 42.30 -6.25 -9.33
N LYS A 472 43.58 -6.40 -8.97
CA LYS A 472 44.15 -7.73 -8.75
C LYS A 472 43.50 -8.34 -7.52
N LEU A 473 42.96 -9.53 -7.70
CA LEU A 473 42.44 -10.39 -6.65
C LEU A 473 43.59 -11.03 -5.87
#